data_AF-C6SD97-F1
#
_entry.id   AF-C6SD97-F1
#
_cell.length_a   1.000
_cell.length_b   1.000
_cell.length_c   1.000
_cell.angle_alpha   90.00
_cell.angle_beta   90.00
_cell.angle_gamma   90.00
#
_symmetry.space_group_name_H-M   'P 1'
#
loop_
_entity.id
_entity.type
_entity.pdbx_description
1 polymer ?
#
loop_
_entity_poly.entity_id
_entity_poly.type
_entity_poly.pdbx_seq_one_letter_code
_entity_poly.pdbx_strand_id
1 'polypeptide(L)'
;MSVGHYENFPVGSLILPRRLRKPVHAVYAFARTADDMADEGSMPSEARLAGLEGLRRELDVLASGGRSAHPLIARLDAEAVVPFGLDLQPFYDLLSAFSQDVVKTRYAHFGELADYCRRSANPVGRIMLALYGKTDAVCVAQSDGICTALQLVNFWQDVAVDWQKGRVYIPQGRFVEIRCFRRTDCGG
;
A
#
# COMPACT_ATOMS: atom_id res chain seq x y z
N MET A 1 0.67 -14.09 14.30
CA MET A 1 1.85 -13.20 14.14
C MET A 1 1.84 -12.74 12.70
N SER A 2 1.58 -11.46 12.43
CA SER A 2 1.72 -10.91 11.09
C SER A 2 3.19 -11.06 10.71
N VAL A 3 3.46 -11.90 9.71
CA VAL A 3 4.77 -11.90 9.05
C VAL A 3 4.93 -10.48 8.50
N GLY A 4 5.89 -9.73 9.04
CA GLY A 4 6.11 -8.33 8.71
C GLY A 4 6.33 -8.19 7.21
N HIS A 5 5.33 -7.66 6.49
CA HIS A 5 5.28 -7.67 5.03
C HIS A 5 6.36 -6.81 4.35
N TYR A 6 7.25 -6.13 5.09
CA TYR A 6 8.34 -5.31 4.54
C TYR A 6 9.63 -5.32 5.39
N GLU A 7 10.09 -6.48 5.87
CA GLU A 7 11.39 -6.60 6.57
C GLU A 7 12.63 -6.28 5.68
N ASN A 8 12.46 -6.06 4.38
CA ASN A 8 13.57 -5.73 3.47
C ASN A 8 13.89 -4.23 3.35
N PHE A 9 13.07 -3.33 3.92
CA PHE A 9 13.32 -1.89 3.82
C PHE A 9 14.64 -1.43 4.48
N PRO A 10 15.06 -2.00 5.63
CA PRO A 10 16.40 -1.75 6.19
C PRO A 10 17.52 -2.15 5.22
N VAL A 11 17.36 -3.25 4.47
CA VAL A 11 18.35 -3.69 3.46
C VAL A 11 18.41 -2.71 2.29
N GLY A 12 17.26 -2.25 1.79
CA GLY A 12 17.20 -1.21 0.77
C GLY A 12 17.86 0.11 1.20
N SER A 13 17.79 0.46 2.49
CA SER A 13 18.34 1.70 3.05
C SER A 13 19.87 1.83 2.97
N LEU A 14 20.59 0.71 2.91
CA LEU A 14 22.06 0.69 2.74
C LEU A 14 22.47 1.12 1.32
N ILE A 15 21.63 0.86 0.32
CA ILE A 15 21.88 1.17 -1.10
C ILE A 15 21.42 2.61 -1.43
N LEU A 16 20.55 3.20 -0.61
CA LEU A 16 20.01 4.53 -0.86
C LEU A 16 21.09 5.64 -0.71
N PRO A 17 21.17 6.57 -1.68
CA PRO A 17 21.94 7.81 -1.55
C PRO A 17 21.57 8.53 -0.26
N ARG A 18 22.56 9.11 0.44
CA ARG A 18 22.35 9.80 1.74
C ARG A 18 21.19 10.80 1.71
N ARG A 19 21.04 11.55 0.60
CA ARG A 19 19.96 12.54 0.41
C ARG A 19 18.55 11.93 0.44
N LEU A 20 18.42 10.65 0.11
CA LEU A 20 17.13 9.96 0.00
C LEU A 20 16.75 9.19 1.26
N ARG A 21 17.65 9.01 2.23
CA ARG A 21 17.34 8.19 3.40
C ARG A 21 16.17 8.77 4.20
N LYS A 22 16.27 10.04 4.63
CA LYS A 22 15.21 10.73 5.39
C LYS A 22 13.84 10.70 4.68
N PRO A 23 13.69 11.19 3.44
CA PRO A 23 12.39 11.19 2.78
C PRO A 23 11.83 9.77 2.61
N VAL A 24 12.68 8.80 2.25
CA VAL A 24 12.24 7.41 2.08
C VAL A 24 11.80 6.80 3.42
N HIS A 25 12.48 7.11 4.53
CA HIS A 25 12.03 6.70 5.86
C HIS A 25 10.73 7.38 6.29
N ALA A 26 10.49 8.64 5.92
CA ALA A 26 9.26 9.35 6.24
C ALA A 26 8.06 8.79 5.46
N VAL A 27 8.25 8.51 4.16
CA VAL A 27 7.26 7.82 3.31
C VAL A 27 6.96 6.43 3.84
N TYR A 28 7.99 5.67 4.22
CA TYR A 28 7.81 4.35 4.81
C TYR A 28 7.06 4.39 6.14
N ALA A 29 7.41 5.33 7.03
CA ALA A 29 6.70 5.50 8.29
C ALA A 29 5.22 5.81 8.04
N PHE A 30 4.89 6.67 7.08
CA PHE A 30 3.51 6.94 6.70
C PHE A 30 2.77 5.69 6.24
N ALA A 31 3.33 4.99 5.25
CA ALA A 31 2.70 3.80 4.67
C ALA A 31 2.54 2.69 5.72
N ARG A 32 3.56 2.45 6.54
CA ARG A 32 3.56 1.44 7.59
C ARG A 32 2.53 1.75 8.69
N THR A 33 2.45 3.01 9.14
CA THR A 33 1.46 3.40 10.14
C THR A 33 0.03 3.27 9.61
N ALA A 34 -0.22 3.66 8.35
CA ALA A 34 -1.55 3.51 7.76
C ALA A 34 -1.92 2.02 7.54
N ASP A 35 -0.98 1.20 7.07
CA ASP A 35 -1.13 -0.25 6.95
C ASP A 35 -1.43 -0.91 8.30
N ASP A 36 -0.67 -0.56 9.34
CA ASP A 36 -0.93 -1.02 10.72
C ASP A 36 -2.33 -0.62 11.18
N MET A 37 -2.78 0.61 10.93
CA MET A 37 -4.15 1.01 11.27
C MET A 37 -5.23 0.16 10.56
N ALA A 38 -4.98 -0.30 9.34
CA ALA A 38 -5.90 -1.16 8.60
C ALA A 38 -5.87 -2.62 9.11
N ASP A 39 -4.69 -3.13 9.45
CA ASP A 39 -4.45 -4.53 9.83
C ASP A 39 -4.53 -4.81 11.34
N GLU A 40 -4.40 -3.80 12.22
CA GLU A 40 -4.26 -4.00 13.67
C GLU A 40 -5.55 -4.50 14.36
N GLY A 41 -5.56 -5.81 14.60
CA GLY A 41 -6.07 -6.41 15.83
C GLY A 41 -7.59 -6.54 15.96
N SER A 42 -8.06 -6.58 17.22
CA SER A 42 -9.47 -6.73 17.58
C SER A 42 -10.29 -5.45 17.41
N MET A 43 -9.72 -4.39 16.82
CA MET A 43 -10.42 -3.13 16.64
C MET A 43 -11.56 -3.29 15.62
N PRO A 44 -12.76 -2.77 15.92
CA PRO A 44 -13.86 -2.76 14.95
C PRO A 44 -13.44 -2.04 13.66
N SER A 45 -13.96 -2.51 12.52
CA SER A 45 -13.69 -1.89 11.21
C SER A 45 -13.97 -0.38 11.18
N GLU A 46 -15.00 0.09 11.89
CA GLU A 46 -15.34 1.50 12.00
C GLU A 46 -14.20 2.33 12.64
N ALA A 47 -13.59 1.84 13.72
CA ALA A 47 -12.49 2.52 14.39
C ALA A 47 -11.25 2.63 13.49
N ARG A 48 -10.95 1.55 12.75
CA ARG A 48 -9.84 1.51 11.77
C ARG A 48 -10.05 2.49 10.63
N LEU A 49 -11.26 2.51 10.05
CA LEU A 49 -11.66 3.48 9.02
C LEU A 49 -11.60 4.92 9.53
N ALA A 50 -12.04 5.17 10.76
CA ALA A 50 -11.96 6.51 11.38
C ALA A 50 -10.51 6.98 11.57
N GLY A 51 -9.59 6.07 11.91
CA GLY A 51 -8.16 6.37 12.00
C GLY A 51 -7.55 6.75 10.64
N LEU A 52 -7.83 5.97 9.60
CA LEU A 52 -7.40 6.26 8.22
C LEU A 52 -7.97 7.58 7.70
N GLU A 53 -9.25 7.86 7.98
CA GLU A 53 -9.88 9.14 7.66
C GLU A 53 -9.28 10.31 8.45
N GLY A 54 -8.79 10.06 9.67
CA GLY A 54 -7.97 11.02 10.41
C GLY A 54 -6.71 11.41 9.64
N LEU A 55 -5.93 10.42 9.16
CA LEU A 55 -4.75 10.69 8.34
C LEU A 55 -5.10 11.41 7.03
N ARG A 56 -6.22 11.06 6.40
CA ARG A 56 -6.70 11.72 5.18
C ARG A 56 -6.96 13.22 5.42
N ARG A 57 -7.62 13.57 6.53
CA ARG A 57 -7.87 14.97 6.90
C ARG A 57 -6.59 15.75 7.19
N GLU A 58 -5.57 15.11 7.75
CA GLU A 58 -4.27 15.75 7.95
C GLU A 58 -3.53 16.00 6.62
N LEU A 59 -3.71 15.14 5.61
CA LEU A 59 -3.24 15.43 4.25
C LEU A 59 -4.03 16.60 3.62
N ASP A 60 -5.34 16.72 3.88
CA ASP A 60 -6.15 17.85 3.39
C ASP A 60 -5.63 19.18 3.96
N VAL A 61 -5.15 19.18 5.21
CA VAL A 61 -4.48 20.36 5.81
C VAL A 61 -3.23 20.74 5.01
N LEU A 62 -2.39 19.79 4.61
CA LEU A 62 -1.22 20.08 3.78
C LEU A 62 -1.62 20.58 2.39
N ALA A 63 -2.63 19.94 1.77
CA ALA A 63 -3.13 20.30 0.44
C ALA A 63 -3.68 21.73 0.37
N SER A 64 -4.22 22.25 1.49
CA SER A 64 -4.69 23.63 1.62
C SER A 64 -3.58 24.64 1.96
N GLY A 65 -2.30 24.22 2.01
CA GLY A 65 -1.15 25.05 2.37
C GLY A 65 -0.98 25.25 3.87
N GLY A 66 -1.72 24.50 4.69
CA GLY A 66 -1.62 24.49 6.14
C GLY A 66 -0.46 23.63 6.66
N ARG A 67 -0.33 23.57 7.99
CA ARG A 67 0.62 22.70 8.68
C ARG A 67 -0.14 21.72 9.55
N SER A 68 0.05 20.42 9.31
CA SER A 68 -0.53 19.37 10.14
C SER A 68 0.07 19.39 11.55
N ALA A 69 -0.79 19.24 12.57
CA ALA A 69 -0.35 19.04 13.95
C ALA A 69 -0.01 17.56 14.25
N HIS A 70 -0.38 16.65 13.35
CA HIS A 70 -0.13 15.22 13.51
C HIS A 70 1.35 14.91 13.25
N PRO A 71 2.11 14.35 14.21
CA PRO A 71 3.57 14.21 14.10
C PRO A 71 4.04 13.43 12.87
N LEU A 72 3.31 12.37 12.49
CA LEU A 72 3.60 11.58 11.29
C LEU A 72 3.53 12.41 10.00
N ILE A 73 2.48 13.22 9.87
CA ILE A 73 2.18 13.99 8.65
C ILE A 73 3.06 15.23 8.59
N ALA A 74 3.29 15.90 9.73
CA ALA A 74 4.27 16.97 9.84
C ALA A 74 5.68 16.50 9.45
N ARG A 75 6.07 15.28 9.87
CA ARG A 75 7.36 14.69 9.49
C ARG A 75 7.41 14.33 8.00
N LEU A 76 6.35 13.70 7.47
CA LEU A 76 6.24 13.40 6.04
C LEU A 76 6.40 14.68 5.20
N ASP A 77 5.73 15.75 5.62
CA ASP A 77 5.77 17.03 4.94
C ASP A 77 7.18 17.63 4.92
N ALA A 78 7.80 17.74 6.10
CA ALA A 78 9.10 18.37 6.28
C ALA A 78 10.27 17.56 5.70
N GLU A 79 10.20 16.23 5.72
CA GLU A 79 11.30 15.36 5.26
C GLU A 79 11.16 14.94 3.79
N ALA A 80 9.95 14.91 3.22
CA ALA A 80 9.69 14.37 1.89
C ALA A 80 8.88 15.31 0.99
N VAL A 81 7.68 15.73 1.37
CA VAL A 81 6.75 16.45 0.48
C VAL A 81 7.32 17.80 0.04
N VAL A 82 7.65 18.67 0.99
CA VAL A 82 8.17 20.02 0.68
C VAL A 82 9.56 19.96 0.01
N PRO A 83 10.56 19.20 0.52
CA PRO A 83 11.91 19.24 -0.05
C PRO A 83 12.01 18.64 -1.46
N PHE A 84 11.09 17.73 -1.83
CA PHE A 84 11.11 17.05 -3.13
C PHE A 84 9.93 17.44 -4.04
N GLY A 85 9.04 18.32 -3.58
CA GLY A 85 7.85 18.73 -4.33
C GLY A 85 6.94 17.54 -4.68
N LEU A 86 6.73 16.63 -3.73
CA LEU A 86 5.90 15.45 -3.97
C LEU A 86 4.43 15.83 -4.10
N ASP A 87 3.75 15.23 -5.08
CA ASP A 87 2.30 15.25 -5.14
C ASP A 87 1.72 14.48 -3.94
N LEU A 88 0.62 14.98 -3.37
CA LEU A 88 -0.10 14.32 -2.29
C LEU A 88 -0.99 13.17 -2.79
N GLN A 89 -1.36 13.14 -4.08
CA GLN A 89 -2.24 12.12 -4.66
C GLN A 89 -1.79 10.67 -4.40
N PRO A 90 -0.51 10.30 -4.56
CA PRO A 90 -0.03 8.96 -4.21
C PRO A 90 -0.31 8.56 -2.74
N PHE A 91 -0.29 9.50 -1.80
CA PHE A 91 -0.57 9.22 -0.39
C PHE A 91 -2.07 9.01 -0.14
N TYR A 92 -2.93 9.77 -0.82
CA TYR A 92 -4.38 9.53 -0.80
C TYR A 92 -4.73 8.17 -1.40
N ASP A 93 -4.07 7.79 -2.50
CA ASP A 93 -4.27 6.50 -3.14
C ASP A 93 -3.95 5.34 -2.18
N LEU A 94 -2.83 5.44 -1.44
CA LEU A 94 -2.47 4.47 -0.40
C LEU A 94 -3.53 4.38 0.71
N LEU A 95 -3.98 5.52 1.26
CA LEU A 95 -5.05 5.53 2.29
C LEU A 95 -6.35 4.91 1.78
N SER A 96 -6.68 5.13 0.50
CA SER A 96 -7.85 4.53 -0.14
C SER A 96 -7.72 3.01 -0.25
N ALA A 97 -6.53 2.50 -0.59
CA ALA A 97 -6.28 1.07 -0.61
C ALA A 97 -6.36 0.43 0.79
N PHE A 98 -5.73 1.05 1.79
CA PHE A 98 -5.81 0.57 3.18
C PHE A 98 -7.25 0.56 3.71
N SER A 99 -8.03 1.58 3.37
CA SER A 99 -9.46 1.64 3.73
C SER A 99 -10.26 0.52 3.06
N GLN A 100 -9.92 0.18 1.82
CA GLN A 100 -10.53 -0.95 1.12
C GLN A 100 -10.19 -2.30 1.78
N ASP A 101 -8.95 -2.50 2.23
CA ASP A 101 -8.53 -3.74 2.88
C ASP A 101 -9.26 -4.03 4.19
N VAL A 102 -9.79 -3.00 4.86
CA VAL A 102 -10.60 -3.15 6.08
C VAL A 102 -11.94 -3.88 5.80
N VAL A 103 -12.50 -3.71 4.61
CA VAL A 103 -13.87 -4.17 4.28
C VAL A 103 -13.94 -5.18 3.15
N LYS A 104 -12.97 -5.19 2.24
CA LYS A 104 -12.98 -6.02 1.03
C LYS A 104 -12.00 -7.17 1.17
N THR A 105 -12.54 -8.38 1.13
CA THR A 105 -11.75 -9.61 1.28
C THR A 105 -11.61 -10.42 0.00
N ARG A 106 -12.35 -10.08 -1.08
CA ARG A 106 -12.43 -10.87 -2.31
C ARG A 106 -12.60 -9.99 -3.55
N TYR A 107 -12.05 -10.48 -4.67
CA TYR A 107 -12.04 -9.79 -5.96
C TYR A 107 -12.74 -10.63 -7.04
N ALA A 108 -13.66 -10.02 -7.79
CA ALA A 108 -14.48 -10.67 -8.81
C ALA A 108 -13.69 -11.00 -10.08
N HIS A 109 -12.91 -10.05 -10.58
CA HIS A 109 -12.15 -10.18 -11.82
C HIS A 109 -10.81 -9.43 -11.77
N PHE A 110 -9.92 -9.74 -12.71
CA PHE A 110 -8.56 -9.18 -12.75
C PHE A 110 -8.56 -7.65 -12.78
N GLY A 111 -9.49 -7.02 -13.52
CA GLY A 111 -9.59 -5.56 -13.55
C GLY A 111 -9.80 -4.91 -12.18
N GLU A 112 -10.52 -5.56 -11.26
CA GLU A 112 -10.75 -5.05 -9.91
C GLU A 112 -9.51 -5.19 -9.04
N LEU A 113 -8.79 -6.31 -9.19
CA LEU A 113 -7.50 -6.51 -8.53
C LEU A 113 -6.45 -5.53 -9.05
N ALA A 114 -6.44 -5.26 -10.36
CA ALA A 114 -5.55 -4.29 -10.98
C ALA A 114 -5.85 -2.85 -10.52
N ASP A 115 -7.13 -2.48 -10.36
CA ASP A 115 -7.52 -1.19 -9.76
C ASP A 115 -7.02 -1.08 -8.32
N TYR A 116 -7.13 -2.15 -7.53
CA TYR A 116 -6.56 -2.17 -6.20
C TYR A 116 -5.04 -1.97 -6.24
N CYS A 117 -4.29 -2.69 -7.08
CA CYS A 117 -2.84 -2.49 -7.26
C CYS A 117 -2.47 -1.06 -7.67
N ARG A 118 -3.31 -0.40 -8.48
CA ARG A 118 -3.13 1.00 -8.88
C ARG A 118 -3.12 1.95 -7.68
N ARG A 119 -3.75 1.58 -6.58
CA ARG A 119 -3.82 2.37 -5.34
C ARG A 119 -2.94 1.83 -4.21
N SER A 120 -2.70 0.51 -4.15
CA SER A 120 -1.93 -0.12 -3.08
C SER A 120 -0.43 -0.22 -3.36
N ALA A 121 -0.02 -0.28 -4.63
CA ALA A 121 1.38 -0.55 -5.00
C ALA A 121 1.98 0.54 -5.89
N ASN A 122 1.28 0.93 -6.96
CA ASN A 122 1.79 1.92 -7.93
C ASN A 122 2.19 3.27 -7.29
N PRO A 123 1.46 3.80 -6.28
CA PRO A 123 1.85 5.05 -5.63
C PRO A 123 3.25 5.02 -5.03
N VAL A 124 3.70 3.88 -4.49
CA VAL A 124 5.05 3.73 -3.92
C VAL A 124 6.10 3.95 -4.99
N GLY A 125 5.94 3.32 -6.16
CA GLY A 125 6.86 3.50 -7.29
C GLY A 125 6.92 4.95 -7.77
N ARG A 126 5.76 5.60 -7.88
CA ARG A 126 5.66 7.01 -8.28
C ARG A 126 6.35 7.96 -7.28
N ILE A 127 6.16 7.73 -5.98
CA ILE A 127 6.86 8.48 -4.93
C ILE A 127 8.38 8.30 -5.06
N MET A 128 8.84 7.05 -5.24
CA MET A 128 10.26 6.78 -5.43
C MET A 128 10.82 7.48 -6.67
N LEU A 129 10.12 7.40 -7.80
CA LEU A 129 10.50 8.13 -9.02
C LEU A 129 10.61 9.64 -8.81
N ALA A 130 9.65 10.24 -8.10
CA ALA A 130 9.67 11.67 -7.76
C ALA A 130 10.88 12.03 -6.89
N LEU A 131 11.22 11.21 -5.88
CA LEU A 131 12.41 11.40 -5.05
C LEU A 131 13.73 11.35 -5.86
N TYR A 132 13.76 10.54 -6.92
CA TYR A 132 14.87 10.46 -7.86
C TYR A 132 14.83 11.52 -8.98
N GLY A 133 13.77 12.32 -9.08
CA GLY A 133 13.58 13.31 -10.14
C GLY A 133 13.33 12.69 -11.51
N LYS A 134 12.67 11.53 -11.58
CA LYS A 134 12.41 10.75 -12.79
C LYS A 134 10.90 10.59 -13.04
N THR A 135 10.25 11.68 -13.41
CA THR A 135 8.77 11.77 -13.49
C THR A 135 8.22 11.79 -14.93
N ASP A 136 9.03 11.45 -15.94
CA ASP A 136 8.50 11.34 -17.31
C ASP A 136 7.50 10.18 -17.43
N ALA A 137 6.56 10.33 -18.38
CA ALA A 137 5.43 9.42 -18.54
C ALA A 137 5.86 7.96 -18.81
N VAL A 138 7.01 7.75 -19.46
CA VAL A 138 7.51 6.40 -19.74
C VAL A 138 8.02 5.75 -18.46
N CYS A 139 8.83 6.47 -17.66
CA CYS A 139 9.26 5.99 -16.35
C CYS A 139 8.08 5.67 -15.43
N VAL A 140 7.06 6.54 -15.39
CA VAL A 140 5.84 6.30 -14.58
C VAL A 140 5.12 5.03 -15.03
N ALA A 141 4.88 4.86 -16.33
CA ALA A 141 4.21 3.67 -16.85
C ALA A 141 4.98 2.37 -16.57
N GLN A 142 6.32 2.40 -16.70
CA GLN A 142 7.18 1.26 -16.38
C GLN A 142 7.15 0.94 -14.88
N SER A 143 7.24 1.97 -14.03
CA SER A 143 7.16 1.80 -12.58
C SER A 143 5.82 1.22 -12.16
N ASP A 144 4.71 1.71 -12.71
CA ASP A 144 3.38 1.17 -12.43
C ASP A 144 3.28 -0.31 -12.82
N GLY A 145 3.82 -0.69 -13.98
CA GLY A 145 3.88 -2.08 -14.42
C GLY A 145 4.69 -2.97 -13.47
N ILE A 146 5.86 -2.50 -13.02
CA ILE A 146 6.72 -3.22 -12.06
C ILE A 146 6.02 -3.34 -10.70
N CYS A 147 5.47 -2.26 -10.17
CA CYS A 147 4.77 -2.25 -8.88
C CYS A 147 3.56 -3.17 -8.88
N THR A 148 2.74 -3.12 -9.94
CA THR A 148 1.61 -4.04 -10.10
C THR A 148 2.08 -5.49 -10.17
N ALA A 149 3.13 -5.79 -10.96
CA ALA A 149 3.65 -7.15 -11.08
C ALA A 149 4.19 -7.69 -9.74
N LEU A 150 4.97 -6.90 -9.01
CA LEU A 150 5.48 -7.28 -7.69
C LEU A 150 4.35 -7.53 -6.69
N GLN A 151 3.31 -6.71 -6.71
CA GLN A 151 2.15 -6.88 -5.82
C GLN A 151 1.37 -8.16 -6.15
N LEU A 152 1.20 -8.49 -7.43
CA LEU A 152 0.58 -9.75 -7.84
C LEU A 152 1.43 -10.96 -7.41
N VAL A 153 2.76 -10.86 -7.51
CA VAL A 153 3.67 -11.92 -7.03
C VAL A 153 3.52 -12.11 -5.52
N ASN A 154 3.44 -11.04 -4.72
CA ASN A 154 3.18 -11.15 -3.28
C ASN A 154 1.89 -11.94 -2.99
N PHE A 155 0.77 -11.59 -3.65
CA PHE A 155 -0.49 -12.32 -3.47
C PHE A 155 -0.40 -13.80 -3.83
N TRP A 156 0.39 -14.16 -4.84
CA TRP A 156 0.54 -15.54 -5.27
C TRP A 156 1.50 -16.34 -4.40
N GLN A 157 2.48 -15.69 -3.77
CA GLN A 157 3.37 -16.32 -2.81
C GLN A 157 2.65 -16.59 -1.48
N ASP A 158 1.74 -15.70 -1.07
CA ASP A 158 1.12 -15.72 0.27
C ASP A 158 -0.32 -16.27 0.29
N VAL A 159 -0.76 -16.98 -0.76
CA VAL A 159 -2.14 -17.50 -0.89
C VAL A 159 -2.62 -18.24 0.38
N ALA A 160 -1.78 -19.10 0.95
CA ALA A 160 -2.15 -19.87 2.15
C ALA A 160 -2.29 -18.99 3.40
N VAL A 161 -1.44 -17.97 3.54
CA VAL A 161 -1.45 -17.03 4.66
C VAL A 161 -2.67 -16.12 4.56
N ASP A 162 -2.95 -15.59 3.37
CA ASP A 162 -4.12 -14.74 3.12
C ASP A 162 -5.43 -15.49 3.33
N TRP A 163 -5.49 -16.76 2.93
CA TRP A 163 -6.65 -17.62 3.18
C TRP A 163 -6.96 -17.76 4.67
N GLN A 164 -5.93 -17.91 5.51
CA GLN A 164 -6.10 -17.98 6.97
C GLN A 164 -6.62 -16.66 7.56
N LYS A 165 -6.32 -15.53 6.92
CA LYS A 165 -6.86 -14.20 7.25
C LYS A 165 -8.23 -13.92 6.61
N GLY A 166 -8.80 -14.89 5.89
CA GLY A 166 -10.09 -14.73 5.19
C GLY A 166 -10.04 -13.90 3.91
N ARG A 167 -8.85 -13.61 3.38
CA ARG A 167 -8.62 -12.81 2.17
C ARG A 167 -8.32 -13.70 0.96
N VAL A 168 -8.82 -13.31 -0.22
CA VAL A 168 -8.60 -14.03 -1.49
C VAL A 168 -8.36 -13.02 -2.61
N TYR A 169 -7.09 -12.91 -3.03
CA TYR A 169 -6.66 -12.04 -4.13
C TYR A 169 -6.67 -12.73 -5.49
N ILE A 170 -6.92 -14.04 -5.56
CA ILE A 170 -7.14 -14.75 -6.84
C ILE A 170 -8.53 -14.37 -7.39
N PRO A 171 -8.63 -13.78 -8.60
CA PRO A 171 -9.90 -13.34 -9.15
C PRO A 171 -10.91 -14.48 -9.33
N GLN A 172 -12.16 -14.26 -8.90
CA GLN A 172 -13.15 -15.33 -8.86
C GLN A 172 -13.55 -15.87 -10.24
N GLY A 173 -13.60 -15.00 -11.26
CA GLY A 173 -13.87 -15.40 -12.64
C GLY A 173 -12.86 -16.41 -13.21
N ARG A 174 -11.71 -16.62 -12.56
CA ARG A 174 -10.67 -17.59 -12.96
C ARG A 174 -10.83 -18.96 -12.29
N PHE A 175 -11.63 -19.09 -11.22
CA PHE A 175 -11.88 -20.40 -10.59
C PHE A 175 -12.72 -21.35 -11.45
N VAL A 176 -13.42 -20.84 -12.47
CA VAL A 176 -14.18 -21.67 -13.41
C VAL A 176 -13.25 -22.45 -14.36
N GLU A 177 -12.03 -21.95 -14.61
CA GLU A 177 -11.01 -22.63 -15.44
C GLU A 177 -10.06 -23.53 -14.62
N ILE A 178 -9.81 -23.23 -13.35
CA ILE A 178 -8.91 -24.02 -12.49
C ILE A 178 -9.74 -24.89 -11.53
N ARG A 179 -10.00 -26.13 -11.94
CA ARG A 179 -10.79 -27.16 -11.22
C ARG A 179 -10.14 -27.70 -9.92
N CYS A 180 -9.35 -26.91 -9.19
CA CYS A 180 -8.56 -27.40 -8.03
C CYS A 180 -8.95 -26.85 -6.65
N PHE A 181 -10.05 -26.12 -6.50
CA PHE A 181 -10.56 -25.72 -5.17
C PHE A 181 -11.92 -26.36 -4.87
N ARG A 182 -12.01 -27.69 -4.99
CA ARG A 182 -13.07 -28.45 -4.30
C ARG A 182 -12.49 -29.04 -3.03
N ARG A 183 -13.17 -28.78 -1.92
CA ARG A 183 -13.01 -29.42 -0.63
C ARG A 183 -13.36 -30.90 -0.81
N THR A 184 -12.40 -31.74 -1.16
CA THR A 184 -12.57 -33.20 -1.14
C THR A 184 -11.44 -33.79 -0.30
N ASP A 185 -11.87 -34.39 0.81
CA ASP A 185 -11.26 -35.52 1.50
C ASP A 185 -10.07 -35.25 2.43
N CYS A 186 -10.36 -34.58 3.56
CA CYS A 186 -9.71 -34.93 4.84
C CYS A 186 -10.76 -35.54 5.77
N GLY A 187 -11.10 -36.80 5.50
CA GLY A 187 -11.85 -37.68 6.37
C GLY A 187 -11.21 -39.06 6.28
N GLY A 188 -10.44 -39.41 7.31
CA GLY A 188 -9.76 -40.68 7.51
C GLY A 188 -9.12 -40.68 8.88
#